data_AF-A0A9D7R5R4-F1
#
_entry.id   AF-A0A9D7R5R4-F1
#
_cell.length_a   1.000
_cell.length_b   1.000
_cell.length_c   1.000
_cell.angle_alpha   90.00
_cell.angle_beta   90.00
_cell.angle_gamma   90.00
#
_symmetry.space_group_name_H-M   'P 1'
#
loop_
_entity.id
_entity.type
_entity.pdbx_description
1 polymer ?
#
loop_
_entity_poly.entity_id
_entity_poly.type
_entity_poly.pdbx_seq_one_letter_code
_entity_poly.pdbx_strand_id
1 'polypeptide(L)'
;MQNYKNHRQLVPGYHFIAFGILFIIALLSAYSLFIAVRDESLIAINVLLFLMSIYMTIAFFYSRTFALKAQDRAIRAEESLRHFIMTGKPFDKRLGIKQIIALRFAPDEEFLELCSKAAGGNLTPEEIKKEIKNWREDTYRA
;
A
#
# COMPACT_ATOMS: atom_id res chain seq x y z
N MET A 1 -6.77 -19.82 0.85
CA MET A 1 -5.43 -20.02 0.27
C MET A 1 -4.96 -18.82 -0.52
N GLN A 2 -4.28 -17.91 0.19
CA GLN A 2 -3.49 -16.84 -0.41
C GLN A 2 -2.22 -17.43 -1.04
N ASN A 3 -1.77 -16.88 -2.18
CA ASN A 3 -0.57 -17.25 -2.90
C ASN A 3 -0.05 -16.05 -3.70
N TYR A 4 1.08 -16.22 -4.40
CA TYR A 4 1.68 -15.16 -5.22
C TYR A 4 0.70 -14.47 -6.19
N LYS A 5 -0.28 -15.21 -6.75
CA LYS A 5 -1.21 -14.66 -7.74
C LYS A 5 -2.33 -13.81 -7.12
N ASN A 6 -2.74 -14.08 -5.89
CA ASN A 6 -3.90 -13.43 -5.25
C ASN A 6 -3.57 -12.61 -3.99
N HIS A 7 -2.29 -12.44 -3.63
CA HIS A 7 -1.87 -11.69 -2.43
C HIS A 7 -2.18 -10.17 -2.46
N ARG A 8 -2.59 -9.61 -3.60
CA ARG A 8 -2.97 -8.20 -3.72
C ARG A 8 -4.44 -8.03 -3.34
N GLN A 9 -4.71 -7.20 -2.34
CA GLN A 9 -6.06 -6.93 -1.85
C GLN A 9 -6.58 -5.60 -2.40
N LEU A 10 -7.72 -5.65 -3.07
CA LEU A 10 -8.50 -4.48 -3.47
C LEU A 10 -9.71 -4.37 -2.54
N VAL A 11 -9.84 -3.22 -1.87
CA VAL A 11 -10.99 -2.92 -1.01
C VAL A 11 -12.07 -2.26 -1.85
N PRO A 12 -13.22 -2.91 -2.11
CA PRO A 12 -14.19 -2.38 -3.07
C PRO A 12 -14.75 -1.01 -2.70
N GLY A 13 -15.01 -0.79 -1.40
CA GLY A 13 -15.50 0.48 -0.89
C GLY A 13 -14.52 1.63 -1.12
N TYR A 14 -13.22 1.39 -1.01
CA TYR A 14 -12.20 2.42 -1.22
C TYR A 14 -11.88 2.64 -2.70
N HIS A 15 -11.62 1.55 -3.44
CA HIS A 15 -11.06 1.63 -4.79
C HIS A 15 -12.10 1.86 -5.88
N PHE A 16 -13.35 1.42 -5.68
CA PHE A 16 -14.40 1.58 -6.68
C PHE A 16 -15.43 2.61 -6.25
N ILE A 17 -15.96 2.50 -5.02
CA ILE A 17 -17.03 3.39 -4.56
C ILE A 17 -16.49 4.79 -4.23
N ALA A 18 -15.56 4.90 -3.28
CA ALA A 18 -15.04 6.20 -2.85
C ALA A 18 -14.29 6.92 -3.98
N PHE A 19 -13.44 6.21 -4.73
CA PHE A 19 -12.77 6.77 -5.91
C PHE A 19 -13.77 7.20 -6.99
N GLY A 20 -14.80 6.40 -7.27
CA GLY A 20 -15.83 6.73 -8.25
C GLY A 20 -16.62 7.99 -7.88
N ILE A 21 -17.02 8.11 -6.61
CA ILE A 21 -17.70 9.31 -6.10
C ILE A 21 -16.79 10.53 -6.21
N LEU A 22 -15.54 10.42 -5.78
CA LEU A 22 -14.56 11.50 -5.88
C LEU A 22 -14.35 11.95 -7.33
N PHE A 23 -14.28 11.00 -8.26
CA PHE A 23 -14.15 11.28 -9.70
C PHE A 23 -15.37 12.06 -10.23
N ILE A 24 -16.58 11.66 -9.87
CA ILE A 24 -17.81 12.38 -10.24
C ILE A 24 -17.81 13.80 -9.64
N ILE A 25 -17.45 13.95 -8.37
CA ILE A 25 -17.35 15.27 -7.72
C ILE A 25 -16.35 16.17 -8.46
N ALA A 26 -15.19 15.64 -8.84
CA ALA A 26 -14.20 16.39 -9.60
C ALA A 26 -14.76 16.86 -10.95
N LEU A 27 -15.40 15.97 -11.73
CA LEU A 27 -16.02 16.32 -13.01
C LEU A 27 -17.13 17.37 -12.88
N LEU A 28 -18.04 17.19 -11.92
CA LEU A 28 -19.14 18.12 -11.68
C LEU A 28 -18.62 19.48 -11.24
N SER A 29 -17.62 19.53 -10.34
CA SER A 29 -17.02 20.78 -9.89
C SER A 29 -16.33 21.54 -11.03
N ALA A 30 -15.64 20.82 -11.93
CA ALA A 30 -14.99 21.42 -13.10
C ALA A 30 -16.01 21.95 -14.12
N TYR A 31 -17.06 21.16 -14.39
CA TYR A 31 -18.14 21.56 -15.28
C TYR A 31 -18.90 22.78 -14.75
N SER A 32 -19.23 22.79 -13.46
CA SER A 32 -19.93 23.89 -12.80
C SER A 32 -19.09 25.18 -12.83
N LEU A 33 -17.78 25.07 -12.59
CA LEU A 33 -16.87 26.21 -12.72
C LEU A 33 -16.81 26.74 -14.16
N PHE A 34 -16.77 25.85 -15.17
CA PHE A 34 -16.77 26.26 -16.57
C PHE A 34 -18.03 27.06 -16.98
N ILE A 35 -19.20 26.68 -16.47
CA ILE A 35 -20.44 27.44 -16.68
C ILE A 35 -20.40 28.78 -15.94
N ALA A 36 -20.02 28.76 -14.66
CA ALA A 36 -19.99 29.97 -13.82
C ALA A 36 -19.08 31.07 -14.38
N VAL A 37 -17.96 30.70 -15.01
CA VAL A 37 -17.05 31.65 -15.67
C VAL A 37 -17.70 32.32 -16.90
N ARG A 38 -18.67 31.67 -17.56
CA ARG A 38 -19.36 32.24 -18.73
C ARG A 38 -20.51 33.16 -18.34
N ASP A 39 -21.24 32.81 -17.29
CA ASP A 39 -22.48 33.49 -16.90
C ASP A 39 -22.26 34.52 -15.77
N GLU A 40 -21.01 34.71 -15.32
CA GLU A 40 -20.57 35.54 -14.17
C GLU A 40 -21.31 35.30 -12.84
N SER A 41 -22.18 34.29 -12.79
CA SER A 41 -22.99 33.96 -11.63
C SER A 41 -22.26 32.98 -10.71
N LEU A 42 -22.29 33.25 -9.40
CA LEU A 42 -21.82 32.34 -8.35
C LEU A 42 -20.36 31.86 -8.52
N ILE A 43 -19.49 32.62 -9.20
CA ILE A 43 -18.08 32.24 -9.47
C ILE A 43 -17.35 31.85 -8.18
N ALA A 44 -17.49 32.64 -7.11
CA ALA A 44 -16.79 32.40 -5.84
C ALA A 44 -17.12 31.01 -5.24
N ILE A 45 -18.40 30.60 -5.28
CA ILE A 45 -18.83 29.29 -4.77
C ILE A 45 -18.27 28.17 -5.65
N ASN A 46 -18.31 28.32 -6.97
CA ASN A 46 -17.82 27.32 -7.91
C ASN A 46 -16.29 27.13 -7.82
N VAL A 47 -15.54 28.22 -7.65
CA VAL A 47 -14.09 28.17 -7.38
C VAL A 47 -13.82 27.42 -6.07
N LEU A 48 -14.56 27.73 -5.00
CA LEU A 48 -14.41 27.04 -3.72
C LEU A 48 -14.68 25.53 -3.86
N LEU A 49 -15.76 25.13 -4.54
CA LEU A 49 -16.11 23.73 -4.77
C LEU A 49 -15.03 22.99 -5.58
N PHE A 50 -14.46 23.64 -6.59
CA PHE A 50 -13.37 23.08 -7.38
C PHE A 50 -12.08 22.93 -6.56
N LEU A 51 -11.71 23.92 -5.73
CA LEU A 51 -10.57 23.79 -4.82
C LEU A 51 -10.78 22.69 -3.79
N MET A 52 -12.01 22.53 -3.27
CA MET A 52 -12.36 21.44 -2.37
C MET A 52 -12.24 20.07 -3.03
N SER A 53 -12.65 19.92 -4.30
CA SER A 53 -12.51 18.64 -5.01
C SER A 53 -11.04 18.27 -5.25
N ILE A 54 -10.19 19.26 -5.55
CA ILE A 54 -8.72 19.07 -5.61
C ILE A 54 -8.17 18.64 -4.25
N TYR A 55 -8.54 19.34 -3.17
CA TYR A 55 -8.10 19.00 -1.82
C TYR A 55 -8.50 17.57 -1.43
N MET A 56 -9.76 17.18 -1.65
CA MET A 56 -10.23 15.82 -1.37
C MET A 56 -9.48 14.77 -2.19
N THR A 57 -9.15 15.08 -3.45
CA THR A 57 -8.36 14.20 -4.31
C THR A 57 -6.98 13.96 -3.72
N ILE A 58 -6.29 15.03 -3.32
CA ILE A 58 -4.99 14.93 -2.67
C ILE A 58 -5.10 14.11 -1.37
N ALA A 59 -6.07 14.43 -0.52
CA ALA A 59 -6.30 13.75 0.75
C ALA A 59 -6.53 12.24 0.56
N PHE A 60 -7.32 11.85 -0.45
CA PHE A 60 -7.57 10.45 -0.79
C PHE A 60 -6.29 9.70 -1.17
N PHE A 61 -5.38 10.26 -1.97
CA PHE A 61 -4.14 9.57 -2.31
C PHE A 61 -3.17 9.49 -1.13
N TYR A 62 -3.09 10.56 -0.33
CA TYR A 62 -2.23 10.59 0.85
C TYR A 62 -2.72 9.66 1.95
N SER A 63 -4.03 9.50 2.16
CA SER A 63 -4.56 8.55 3.15
C SER A 63 -4.12 7.12 2.89
N ARG A 64 -4.14 6.67 1.62
CA ARG A 64 -3.63 5.33 1.27
C ARG A 64 -2.13 5.23 1.44
N THR A 65 -1.39 6.26 1.02
CA THR A 65 0.08 6.26 1.10
C THR A 65 0.57 6.21 2.54
N PHE A 66 -0.07 6.97 3.44
CA PHE A 66 0.27 6.97 4.87
C PHE A 66 -0.06 5.64 5.53
N ALA A 67 -1.21 5.05 5.24
CA ALA A 67 -1.58 3.73 5.75
C ALA A 67 -0.58 2.64 5.32
N LEU A 68 -0.20 2.63 4.03
CA LEU A 68 0.80 1.68 3.51
C LEU A 68 2.17 1.87 4.16
N LYS A 69 2.66 3.12 4.30
CA LYS A 69 3.94 3.39 4.98
C LYS A 69 3.91 3.00 6.47
N ALA A 70 2.79 3.20 7.15
CA ALA A 70 2.63 2.76 8.54
C ALA A 70 2.69 1.24 8.64
N GLN A 71 1.99 0.54 7.74
CA GLN A 71 2.01 -0.92 7.66
C GLN A 71 3.41 -1.46 7.34
N ASP A 72 4.12 -0.88 6.37
CA ASP A 72 5.49 -1.31 6.02
C ASP A 72 6.44 -1.21 7.22
N ARG A 73 6.30 -0.14 8.03
CA ARG A 73 7.07 0.01 9.28
C ARG A 73 6.70 -1.04 10.33
N ALA A 74 5.41 -1.34 10.47
CA ALA A 74 4.93 -2.39 11.38
C ALA A 74 5.48 -3.76 10.96
N ILE A 75 5.34 -4.14 9.68
CA ILE A 75 5.88 -5.40 9.13
C ILE A 75 7.39 -5.49 9.39
N ARG A 76 8.15 -4.41 9.18
CA ARG A 76 9.59 -4.41 9.47
C ARG A 76 9.88 -4.72 10.93
N ALA A 77 9.12 -4.12 11.84
CA ALA A 77 9.31 -4.34 13.27
C ALA A 77 8.93 -5.78 13.67
N GLU A 78 7.80 -6.28 13.19
CA GLU A 78 7.30 -7.64 13.44
C GLU A 78 8.26 -8.71 12.92
N GLU A 79 8.67 -8.63 11.65
CA GLU A 79 9.57 -9.62 11.06
C GLU A 79 11.00 -9.50 11.64
N SER A 80 11.44 -8.31 12.02
CA SER A 80 12.75 -8.14 12.69
C SER A 80 12.74 -8.74 14.09
N LEU A 81 11.62 -8.63 14.81
CA LEU A 81 11.45 -9.26 16.11
C LEU A 81 11.40 -10.79 15.95
N ARG A 82 10.65 -11.29 14.96
CA ARG A 82 10.60 -12.73 14.62
C ARG A 82 12.00 -13.29 14.34
N HIS A 83 12.77 -12.63 13.48
CA HIS A 83 14.16 -13.03 13.20
C HIS A 83 15.04 -13.01 14.46
N PHE A 84 14.90 -11.99 15.30
CA PHE A 84 15.64 -11.90 16.55
C PHE A 84 15.29 -13.01 17.54
N ILE A 85 14.01 -13.36 17.69
CA ILE A 85 13.56 -14.46 18.54
C ILE A 85 14.16 -15.79 18.08
N MET A 86 14.24 -16.02 16.76
CA MET A 86 14.77 -17.27 16.20
C MET A 86 16.30 -17.39 16.25
N THR A 87 17.02 -16.27 16.11
CA THR A 87 18.48 -16.29 15.89
C THR A 87 19.30 -15.61 16.99
N GLY A 88 18.65 -14.84 17.86
CA GLY A 88 19.30 -13.91 18.80
C GLY A 88 19.99 -12.72 18.12
N LYS A 89 19.78 -12.50 16.81
CA LYS A 89 20.46 -11.46 16.03
C LYS A 89 19.46 -10.56 15.30
N PRO A 90 19.74 -9.25 15.18
CA PRO A 90 18.92 -8.37 14.35
C PRO A 90 19.02 -8.79 12.88
N PHE A 91 18.07 -8.32 12.06
CA PHE A 91 18.14 -8.51 10.62
C PHE A 91 19.43 -7.98 10.01
N ASP A 92 19.87 -8.63 8.93
CA ASP A 92 20.94 -8.11 8.10
C ASP A 92 20.54 -6.74 7.52
N LYS A 93 21.42 -5.76 7.68
CA LYS A 93 21.20 -4.38 7.20
C LYS A 93 21.09 -4.28 5.68
N ARG A 94 21.53 -5.30 4.95
CA ARG A 94 21.42 -5.41 3.49
C ARG A 94 19.99 -5.67 3.02
N LEU A 95 19.10 -6.16 3.89
CA LEU A 95 17.70 -6.41 3.54
C LEU A 95 16.92 -5.09 3.38
N GLY A 96 16.44 -4.85 2.17
CA GLY A 96 15.53 -3.77 1.86
C GLY A 96 14.12 -4.01 2.39
N ILE A 97 13.38 -2.93 2.66
CA ILE A 97 12.01 -3.00 3.19
C ILE A 97 11.07 -3.88 2.35
N LYS A 98 11.19 -3.82 1.02
CA LYS A 98 10.35 -4.62 0.11
C LYS A 98 10.69 -6.12 0.18
N GLN A 99 11.94 -6.48 0.45
CA GLN A 99 12.35 -7.87 0.66
C GLN A 99 11.79 -8.39 1.99
N ILE A 100 11.85 -7.58 3.06
CA ILE A 100 11.24 -7.92 4.36
C ILE A 100 9.73 -8.14 4.22
N ILE A 101 9.04 -7.29 3.45
CA ILE A 101 7.60 -7.46 3.14
C ILE A 101 7.34 -8.74 2.31
N ALA A 102 8.30 -9.21 1.51
CA ALA A 102 8.17 -10.48 0.82
C ALA A 102 8.36 -11.67 1.78
N LEU A 103 9.34 -11.59 2.68
CA LEU A 103 9.70 -12.63 3.65
C LEU A 103 8.58 -12.96 4.65
N ARG A 104 7.68 -12.01 4.94
CA ARG A 104 6.54 -12.25 5.85
C ARG A 104 5.62 -13.40 5.42
N PHE A 105 5.59 -13.72 4.12
CA PHE A 105 4.81 -14.82 3.57
C PHE A 105 5.50 -16.18 3.75
N ALA A 106 6.75 -16.21 4.20
CA ALA A 106 7.48 -17.44 4.50
C ALA A 106 7.15 -17.92 5.92
N PRO A 107 6.84 -19.20 6.13
CA PRO A 107 6.65 -19.80 7.44
C PRO A 107 8.01 -20.02 8.11
N ASP A 108 8.01 -20.37 9.40
CA ASP A 108 9.21 -20.37 10.24
C ASP A 108 10.30 -21.32 9.71
N GLU A 109 9.90 -22.42 9.06
CA GLU A 109 10.81 -23.44 8.53
C GLU A 109 11.66 -22.93 7.35
N GLU A 110 11.12 -22.02 6.53
CA GLU A 110 11.78 -21.50 5.33
C GLU A 110 12.33 -20.08 5.54
N PHE A 111 11.87 -19.38 6.57
CA PHE A 111 12.12 -17.96 6.79
C PHE A 111 13.61 -17.61 6.92
N LEU A 112 14.37 -18.31 7.77
CA LEU A 112 15.78 -18.01 8.01
C LEU A 112 16.65 -18.25 6.77
N GLU A 113 16.38 -19.33 6.03
CA GLU A 113 17.09 -19.65 4.79
C GLU A 113 16.85 -18.55 3.75
N LEU A 114 15.60 -18.14 3.57
CA LEU A 114 15.23 -17.06 2.64
C LEU A 114 15.80 -15.71 3.06
N CYS A 115 15.88 -15.40 4.35
CA CYS A 115 16.55 -14.19 4.86
C CYS A 115 18.03 -14.17 4.47
N SER A 116 18.73 -15.29 4.66
CA SER A 116 20.15 -15.42 4.30
C SER A 116 20.36 -15.29 2.78
N LYS A 117 19.52 -15.96 1.98
CA LYS A 117 19.57 -15.84 0.51
C LYS A 117 19.27 -14.43 0.02
N ALA A 118 18.26 -13.77 0.58
CA ALA A 118 17.91 -12.40 0.21
C ALA A 118 19.03 -11.40 0.57
N ALA A 119 19.69 -11.59 1.71
CA ALA A 119 20.81 -10.75 2.15
C ALA A 119 22.12 -11.01 1.37
N GLY A 120 22.37 -12.27 0.98
CA GLY A 120 23.59 -12.69 0.28
C GLY A 120 23.52 -12.59 -1.25
N GLY A 121 22.35 -12.87 -1.83
CA GLY A 121 22.14 -12.98 -3.28
C GLY A 121 21.37 -11.82 -3.92
N ASN A 122 21.01 -10.78 -3.15
CA ASN A 122 20.24 -9.63 -3.65
C ASN A 122 18.90 -10.02 -4.32
N LEU A 123 18.25 -11.10 -3.85
CA LEU A 123 16.97 -11.55 -4.40
C LEU A 123 15.95 -10.41 -4.40
N THR A 124 15.31 -10.20 -5.53
CA THR A 124 14.22 -9.24 -5.63
C THR A 124 13.02 -9.70 -4.78
N PRO A 125 12.15 -8.79 -4.33
CA PRO A 125 10.94 -9.15 -3.59
C PRO A 125 10.03 -10.13 -4.34
N GLU A 126 10.08 -10.16 -5.67
CA GLU A 126 9.32 -11.10 -6.48
C GLU A 126 9.95 -12.48 -6.49
N GLU A 127 11.28 -12.57 -6.60
CA GLU A 127 12.01 -13.85 -6.52
C GLU A 127 11.83 -14.50 -5.15
N ILE A 128 11.93 -13.72 -4.05
CA ILE A 128 11.67 -14.23 -2.69
C ILE A 128 10.28 -14.87 -2.62
N LYS A 129 9.24 -14.19 -3.14
CA LYS A 129 7.88 -14.75 -3.12
C LYS A 129 7.75 -16.01 -3.98
N LYS A 130 8.50 -16.13 -5.07
CA LYS A 130 8.48 -17.32 -5.93
C LYS A 130 9.22 -18.49 -5.29
N GLU A 131 10.20 -18.24 -4.43
CA GLU A 131 10.95 -19.28 -3.71
C GLU A 131 10.18 -19.90 -2.53
N ILE A 132 9.17 -19.22 -1.99
CA ILE A 132 8.34 -19.72 -0.87
C ILE A 132 7.55 -20.94 -1.33
N LYS A 133 7.80 -22.11 -0.71
CA LYS A 133 7.09 -23.35 -1.03
C LYS A 133 5.77 -23.44 -0.29
N ASN A 134 5.78 -23.17 1.01
CA ASN A 134 4.58 -23.16 1.85
C ASN A 134 4.16 -21.72 2.12
N TRP A 135 3.04 -21.27 1.57
CA TRP A 135 2.63 -19.87 1.70
C TRP A 135 1.92 -19.62 3.04
N ARG A 136 2.48 -18.74 3.88
CA ARG A 136 1.81 -18.22 5.07
C ARG A 136 0.83 -17.12 4.65
N GLU A 137 -0.45 -17.31 4.95
CA GLU A 137 -1.47 -16.30 4.68
C GLU A 137 -1.28 -15.05 5.55
N ASP A 138 -1.43 -13.88 4.93
CA ASP A 138 -1.49 -12.58 5.59
C ASP A 138 -2.96 -12.13 5.68
N THR A 139 -3.65 -12.62 6.70
CA THR A 139 -5.09 -12.40 6.92
C THR A 139 -5.39 -11.08 7.65
N TYR A 140 -4.38 -10.42 8.21
CA TYR A 140 -4.55 -9.22 9.03
C TYR A 140 -4.52 -7.91 8.21
N ARG A 141 -4.67 -7.99 6.88
CA ARG A 141 -4.71 -6.82 5.99
C ARG A 141 -6.11 -6.25 5.79
N ALA A 142 -6.19 -4.92 5.86
CA ALA A 142 -7.31 -4.09 5.42
C ALA A 142 -7.04 -3.47 4.05
#